data_AF-A0A7S1NXD8-F1
#
_entry.id   AF-A0A7S1NXD8-F1
#
_cell.length_a   1.000
_cell.length_b   1.000
_cell.length_c   1.000
_cell.angle_alpha   90.00
_cell.angle_beta   90.00
_cell.angle_gamma   90.00
#
_symmetry.space_group_name_H-M   'P 1'
#
loop_
_entity.id
_entity.type
_entity.pdbx_description
1 polymer ?
#
loop_
_entity_poly.entity_id
_entity_poly.type
_entity_poly.pdbx_seq_one_letter_code
_entity_poly.pdbx_strand_id
1 'polypeptide(L)'
;GLQNVLVSRALAVAAETNQLDNDTMRALQLALLKEHESHRRQCRELSSQLEQAKRTEKHLDDMLHDHRDRDKENKATIRSLRSRISELEEARRRPRCKAPDCERDHTVHYCKECNTTDSDHRSSKCPHGLIVYHQTSKESAQSSEKNGIDISKCRANGYAGQGFYAAKSVEDTDRKACAGTGWIVELSVRMGRIMELKGADHQWTGEKVRAAGYDSVIITGTNGMEFVIYDPKRATVLKRYPRHPQN
;
A
#
# COMPACT_ATOMS: atom_id res chain seq x y z
N GLY A 1 -81.73 -74.12 74.13
CA GLY A 1 -82.10 -72.81 73.55
C GLY A 1 -80.92 -71.85 73.56
N LEU A 2 -80.57 -71.30 74.72
CA LEU A 2 -79.56 -70.25 74.86
C LEU A 2 -78.14 -70.62 74.41
N GLN A 3 -77.67 -71.84 74.69
CA GLN A 3 -76.34 -72.29 74.29
C GLN A 3 -76.14 -72.29 72.77
N ASN A 4 -77.14 -72.74 72.00
CA ASN A 4 -77.05 -72.73 70.53
C ASN A 4 -77.04 -71.30 69.98
N VAL A 5 -77.76 -70.36 70.61
CA VAL A 5 -77.74 -68.94 70.22
C VAL A 5 -76.36 -68.32 70.49
N LEU A 6 -75.74 -68.62 71.63
CA LEU A 6 -74.41 -68.10 71.97
C LEU A 6 -73.32 -68.66 71.04
N VAL A 7 -73.36 -69.96 70.72
CA VAL A 7 -72.41 -70.59 69.79
C VAL A 7 -72.56 -70.02 68.38
N SER A 8 -73.79 -69.87 67.86
CA SER A 8 -74.02 -69.25 66.55
C SER A 8 -73.55 -67.79 66.50
N ARG A 9 -73.71 -67.03 67.59
CA ARG A 9 -73.23 -65.63 67.64
C ARG A 9 -71.71 -65.54 67.70
N ALA A 10 -71.05 -66.43 68.45
CA ALA A 10 -69.59 -66.51 68.50
C ALA A 10 -68.99 -66.90 67.14
N LEU A 11 -69.62 -67.84 66.43
CA LEU A 11 -69.22 -68.23 65.07
C LEU A 11 -69.41 -67.10 64.06
N ALA A 12 -70.50 -66.33 64.15
CA ALA A 12 -70.73 -65.17 63.29
C ALA A 12 -69.69 -64.07 63.52
N VAL A 13 -69.37 -63.75 64.78
CA VAL A 13 -68.32 -62.78 65.13
C VAL A 13 -66.95 -63.25 64.66
N ALA A 14 -66.62 -64.54 64.81
CA ALA A 14 -65.35 -65.11 64.32
C ALA A 14 -65.25 -65.11 62.79
N ALA A 15 -66.37 -65.29 62.09
CA ALA A 15 -66.43 -65.16 60.64
C ALA A 15 -66.25 -63.71 60.18
N GLU A 16 -66.91 -62.75 60.85
CA GLU A 16 -66.76 -61.31 60.59
C GLU A 16 -65.33 -60.81 60.83
N THR A 17 -64.66 -61.23 61.92
CA THR A 17 -63.27 -60.84 62.19
C THR A 17 -62.30 -61.45 61.17
N ASN A 18 -62.46 -62.71 60.78
CA ASN A 18 -61.67 -63.32 59.71
C ASN A 18 -61.90 -62.65 58.36
N GLN A 19 -63.12 -62.19 58.08
CA GLN A 19 -63.44 -61.48 56.85
C GLN A 19 -62.78 -60.09 56.83
N LEU A 20 -62.82 -59.36 57.95
CA LEU A 20 -62.14 -58.06 58.11
C LEU A 20 -60.62 -58.17 57.94
N ASP A 21 -60.02 -59.24 58.48
CA ASP A 21 -58.58 -59.51 58.38
C ASP A 21 -58.15 -59.80 56.92
N ASN A 22 -58.96 -60.61 56.21
CA ASN A 22 -58.75 -60.88 54.78
C ASN A 22 -58.89 -59.62 53.90
N ASP A 23 -59.88 -58.77 54.18
CA ASP A 23 -60.07 -57.52 53.43
C ASP A 23 -58.93 -56.52 53.70
N THR A 24 -58.46 -56.45 54.94
CA THR A 24 -57.28 -55.64 55.32
C THR A 24 -56.02 -56.14 54.60
N MET A 25 -55.77 -57.45 54.59
CA MET A 25 -54.65 -58.02 53.84
C MET A 25 -54.73 -57.73 52.34
N ARG A 26 -55.90 -57.87 51.72
CA ARG A 26 -56.10 -57.55 50.29
C ARG A 26 -55.85 -56.08 50.00
N ALA A 27 -56.31 -55.18 50.87
CA ALA A 27 -56.07 -53.74 50.73
C ALA A 27 -54.57 -53.41 50.82
N LEU A 28 -53.85 -54.00 51.77
CA LEU A 28 -52.40 -53.86 51.91
C LEU A 28 -51.64 -54.43 50.69
N GLN A 29 -52.03 -55.60 50.19
CA GLN A 29 -51.44 -56.18 48.97
C GLN A 29 -51.64 -55.27 47.76
N LEU A 30 -52.83 -54.70 47.59
CA LEU A 30 -53.12 -53.78 46.50
C LEU A 30 -52.33 -52.46 46.62
N ALA A 31 -52.20 -51.92 47.84
CA ALA A 31 -51.40 -50.73 48.10
C ALA A 31 -49.91 -50.96 47.77
N LEU A 32 -49.36 -52.10 48.22
CA LEU A 32 -47.98 -52.49 47.93
C LEU A 32 -47.74 -52.69 46.43
N LEU A 33 -48.68 -53.29 45.70
CA LEU A 33 -48.60 -53.42 44.25
C LEU A 33 -48.61 -52.05 43.54
N LYS A 34 -49.48 -51.13 43.95
CA LYS A 34 -49.53 -49.76 43.41
C LYS A 34 -48.23 -49.01 43.66
N GLU A 35 -47.67 -49.12 44.87
CA GLU A 35 -46.40 -48.51 45.23
C GLU A 35 -45.24 -49.11 44.41
N HIS A 36 -45.20 -50.43 44.30
CA HIS A 36 -44.21 -51.13 43.47
C HIS A 36 -44.31 -50.75 41.99
N GLU A 37 -45.52 -50.62 41.44
CA GLU A 37 -45.72 -50.11 40.07
C GLU A 37 -45.26 -48.66 39.91
N SER A 38 -45.53 -47.81 40.91
CA SER A 38 -45.06 -46.42 40.94
C SER A 38 -43.53 -46.36 40.93
N HIS A 39 -42.87 -47.12 41.81
CA HIS A 39 -41.41 -47.22 41.85
C HIS A 39 -40.85 -47.76 40.53
N ARG A 40 -41.48 -48.78 39.92
CA ARG A 40 -41.06 -49.27 38.59
C ARG A 40 -41.16 -48.20 37.51
N ARG A 41 -42.20 -47.36 37.53
CA ARG A 41 -42.32 -46.22 36.61
C ARG A 41 -41.21 -45.20 36.84
N GLN A 42 -40.94 -44.84 38.09
CA GLN A 42 -39.87 -43.91 38.44
C GLN A 42 -38.48 -44.46 38.04
N CYS A 43 -38.21 -45.75 38.24
CA CYS A 43 -36.96 -46.37 37.80
C CYS A 43 -36.81 -46.34 36.27
N ARG A 44 -37.88 -46.54 35.50
CA ARG A 44 -37.85 -46.44 34.03
C ARG A 44 -37.58 -45.01 33.58
N GLU A 45 -38.24 -44.03 34.22
CA GLU A 45 -38.04 -42.62 33.91
C GLU A 45 -36.60 -42.18 34.19
N LEU A 46 -36.06 -42.50 35.37
CA LEU A 46 -34.68 -42.20 35.72
C LEU A 46 -33.68 -42.90 34.80
N SER A 47 -33.96 -44.14 34.37
CA SER A 47 -33.12 -44.85 33.40
C SER A 47 -33.13 -44.17 32.03
N SER A 48 -34.30 -43.70 31.58
CA SER A 48 -34.44 -42.93 30.34
C SER A 48 -33.67 -41.61 30.41
N GLN A 49 -33.80 -40.88 31.52
CA GLN A 49 -33.08 -39.62 31.76
C GLN A 49 -31.57 -39.84 31.81
N LEU A 50 -31.10 -40.90 32.45
CA LEU A 50 -29.68 -41.26 32.49
C LEU A 50 -29.13 -41.55 31.10
N GLU A 51 -29.84 -42.30 30.27
CA GLU A 51 -29.42 -42.56 28.89
C GLU A 51 -29.43 -41.31 28.03
N GLN A 52 -30.38 -40.40 28.21
CA GLN A 52 -30.38 -39.11 27.54
C GLN A 52 -29.20 -38.24 27.98
N ALA A 53 -28.88 -38.23 29.27
CA ALA A 53 -27.74 -37.50 29.81
C ALA A 53 -26.42 -38.02 29.22
N LYS A 54 -26.22 -39.35 29.18
CA LYS A 54 -25.03 -39.97 28.55
C LYS A 54 -24.88 -39.62 27.06
N ARG A 55 -25.99 -39.58 26.32
CA ARG A 55 -25.97 -39.15 24.90
C ARG A 55 -25.55 -37.69 24.76
N THR A 56 -26.01 -36.85 25.68
CA THR A 56 -25.69 -35.42 25.69
C THR A 56 -24.24 -35.20 26.07
N GLU A 57 -23.75 -35.90 27.10
CA GLU A 57 -22.34 -35.90 27.51
C GLU A 57 -21.42 -36.29 26.35
N LYS A 58 -21.71 -37.42 25.68
CA LYS A 58 -20.95 -37.85 24.50
C LYS A 58 -20.95 -36.78 23.40
N HIS A 59 -22.10 -36.18 23.11
CA HIS A 59 -22.19 -35.14 22.09
C HIS A 59 -21.34 -33.91 22.44
N LEU A 60 -21.32 -33.50 23.71
CA LEU A 60 -20.49 -32.39 24.18
C LEU A 60 -19.00 -32.73 24.10
N ASP A 61 -18.61 -33.96 24.41
CA ASP A 61 -17.23 -34.42 24.25
C ASP A 61 -16.77 -34.40 22.79
N ASP A 62 -17.61 -34.86 21.87
CA ASP A 62 -17.36 -34.80 20.43
C ASP A 62 -17.18 -33.32 19.98
N MET A 63 -18.06 -32.42 20.42
CA MET A 63 -17.93 -30.98 20.13
C MET A 63 -16.64 -30.38 20.71
N LEU A 64 -16.25 -30.75 21.92
CA LEU A 64 -15.01 -30.29 22.55
C LEU A 64 -13.77 -30.78 21.79
N HIS A 65 -13.81 -32.00 21.26
CA HIS A 65 -12.77 -32.53 20.39
C HIS A 65 -12.62 -31.68 19.11
N ASP A 66 -13.72 -31.42 18.41
CA ASP A 66 -13.75 -30.59 17.21
C ASP A 66 -13.26 -29.16 17.45
N HIS A 67 -13.60 -28.58 18.61
CA HIS A 67 -13.10 -27.26 19.00
C HIS A 67 -11.58 -27.26 19.24
N ARG A 68 -11.03 -28.32 19.84
CA ARG A 68 -9.58 -28.46 20.06
C ARG A 68 -8.82 -28.58 18.75
N ASP A 69 -9.35 -29.30 17.77
CA ASP A 69 -8.70 -29.45 16.47
C ASP A 69 -8.72 -28.15 15.66
N ARG A 70 -9.86 -27.44 15.65
CA ARG A 70 -9.92 -26.07 15.08
C ARG A 70 -8.94 -25.10 15.75
N ASP A 71 -8.76 -25.19 17.07
CA ASP A 71 -7.76 -24.36 17.77
C ASP A 71 -6.32 -24.66 17.34
N LYS A 72 -5.98 -25.95 17.11
CA LYS A 72 -4.67 -26.33 16.57
C LYS A 72 -4.45 -25.76 15.16
N GLU A 73 -5.43 -25.85 14.28
CA GLU A 73 -5.37 -25.30 12.92
C GLU A 73 -5.23 -23.78 12.93
N ASN A 74 -6.02 -23.09 13.77
CA ASN A 74 -5.93 -21.64 13.95
C ASN A 74 -4.55 -21.23 14.46
N LYS A 75 -3.98 -21.95 15.44
CA LYS A 75 -2.62 -21.70 15.94
C LYS A 75 -1.57 -21.89 14.86
N ALA A 76 -1.71 -22.89 13.98
CA ALA A 76 -0.82 -23.07 12.83
C ALA A 76 -0.91 -21.89 11.85
N THR A 77 -2.13 -21.45 11.54
CA THR A 77 -2.40 -20.30 10.67
C THR A 77 -1.81 -19.01 11.23
N ILE A 78 -2.00 -18.73 12.52
CA ILE A 78 -1.44 -17.55 13.21
C ILE A 78 0.09 -17.55 13.12
N ARG A 79 0.74 -18.71 13.31
CA ARG A 79 2.21 -18.82 13.16
C ARG A 79 2.68 -18.48 11.74
N SER A 80 1.99 -19.01 10.72
CA SER A 80 2.29 -18.71 9.31
C SER A 80 2.14 -17.22 8.99
N LEU A 81 1.05 -16.59 9.42
CA LEU A 81 0.81 -15.16 9.22
C LEU A 81 1.88 -14.29 9.89
N ARG A 82 2.31 -14.63 11.10
CA ARG A 82 3.40 -13.93 11.79
C ARG A 82 4.73 -13.99 11.03
N SER A 83 5.06 -15.14 10.43
CA SER A 83 6.26 -15.26 9.57
C SER A 83 6.20 -14.30 8.37
N ARG A 84 5.06 -14.27 7.67
CA ARG A 84 4.86 -13.40 6.50
C ARG A 84 4.92 -11.92 6.87
N ILE A 85 4.35 -11.53 8.01
CA ILE A 85 4.46 -10.15 8.51
C ILE A 85 5.92 -9.78 8.75
N SER A 86 6.70 -10.65 9.39
CA SER A 86 8.14 -10.42 9.62
C SER A 86 8.92 -10.25 8.31
N GLU A 87 8.65 -11.08 7.30
CA GLU A 87 9.28 -10.99 5.98
C GLU A 87 8.96 -9.66 5.28
N LEU A 88 7.71 -9.21 5.36
CA LEU A 88 7.28 -7.94 4.79
C LEU A 88 7.88 -6.74 5.52
N GLU A 89 7.99 -6.79 6.84
CA GLU A 89 8.64 -5.75 7.64
C GLU A 89 10.13 -5.64 7.30
N GLU A 90 10.82 -6.77 7.15
CA GLU A 90 12.23 -6.78 6.76
C GLU A 90 12.42 -6.24 5.33
N ALA A 91 11.55 -6.64 4.38
CA ALA A 91 11.56 -6.11 3.03
C ALA A 91 11.30 -4.59 2.98
N ARG A 92 10.52 -4.05 3.92
CA ARG A 92 10.28 -2.60 4.06
C ARG A 92 11.45 -1.87 4.71
N ARG A 93 12.21 -2.53 5.60
CA ARG A 93 13.42 -1.98 6.22
C ARG A 93 14.62 -1.93 5.28
N ARG A 94 14.65 -2.79 4.25
CA ARG A 94 15.72 -2.76 3.24
C ARG A 94 15.78 -1.37 2.60
N PRO A 95 16.92 -0.67 2.69
CA PRO A 95 17.05 0.66 2.12
C PRO A 95 16.85 0.58 0.61
N ARG A 96 15.79 1.22 0.11
CA ARG A 96 15.57 1.45 -1.31
C ARG A 96 16.03 2.86 -1.67
N CYS A 97 16.38 3.06 -2.92
CA CYS A 97 16.74 4.39 -3.40
C CYS A 97 15.60 5.38 -3.17
N LYS A 98 15.96 6.65 -3.00
CA LYS A 98 15.03 7.74 -2.71
C LYS A 98 14.12 8.13 -3.87
N ALA A 99 14.47 7.74 -5.11
CA ALA A 99 13.72 8.12 -6.28
C ALA A 99 12.32 7.48 -6.31
N PRO A 100 11.24 8.26 -6.42
CA PRO A 100 9.89 7.74 -6.50
C PRO A 100 9.71 6.90 -7.77
N ASP A 101 8.89 5.87 -7.66
CA ASP A 101 8.57 4.94 -8.76
C ASP A 101 9.81 4.22 -9.34
N CYS A 102 10.87 4.05 -8.54
CA CYS A 102 12.01 3.22 -8.93
C CYS A 102 11.75 1.75 -8.58
N GLU A 103 11.58 0.92 -9.60
CA GLU A 103 11.29 -0.52 -9.45
C GLU A 103 12.56 -1.38 -9.27
N ARG A 104 13.74 -0.79 -9.46
CA ARG A 104 15.00 -1.52 -9.38
C ARG A 104 15.43 -1.68 -7.92
N ASP A 105 15.99 -2.85 -7.61
CA ASP A 105 16.52 -3.13 -6.27
C ASP A 105 17.94 -2.56 -6.14
N HIS A 106 18.03 -1.32 -5.66
CA HIS A 106 19.29 -0.66 -5.32
C HIS A 106 19.08 0.38 -4.22
N THR A 107 20.14 0.68 -3.48
CA THR A 107 20.11 1.58 -2.32
C THR A 107 20.27 3.05 -2.68
N VAL A 108 20.86 3.36 -3.84
CA VAL A 108 21.17 4.72 -4.30
C VAL A 108 20.65 4.96 -5.72
N HIS A 109 20.05 6.11 -5.99
CA HIS A 109 19.62 6.46 -7.36
C HIS A 109 20.63 7.43 -8.00
N TYR A 110 21.03 7.20 -9.25
CA TYR A 110 21.88 8.14 -9.98
C TYR A 110 21.04 8.93 -11.00
N CYS A 111 21.16 10.26 -10.97
CA CYS A 111 20.51 11.12 -11.95
C CYS A 111 21.51 11.60 -13.02
N LYS A 112 21.29 11.21 -14.28
CA LYS A 112 22.17 11.59 -15.40
C LYS A 112 22.03 13.06 -15.82
N GLU A 113 20.91 13.71 -15.48
CA GLU A 113 20.66 15.11 -15.87
C GLU A 113 21.41 16.09 -14.95
N CYS A 114 21.47 15.82 -13.64
CA CYS A 114 22.17 16.66 -12.67
C CYS A 114 23.47 16.06 -12.14
N ASN A 115 23.82 14.84 -12.54
CA ASN A 115 25.02 14.11 -12.15
C ASN A 115 25.13 13.86 -10.62
N THR A 116 23.99 13.84 -9.91
CA THR A 116 23.95 13.60 -8.46
C THR A 116 23.83 12.11 -8.15
N THR A 117 24.66 11.64 -7.22
CA THR A 117 24.56 10.30 -6.64
C THR A 117 23.58 10.32 -5.47
N ASP A 118 22.74 9.29 -5.36
CA ASP A 118 21.65 9.17 -4.39
C ASP A 118 20.55 10.25 -4.50
N SER A 119 20.14 10.53 -5.75
CA SER A 119 19.04 11.43 -6.05
C SER A 119 17.69 10.91 -5.55
N ASP A 120 16.84 11.83 -5.15
CA ASP A 120 15.43 11.60 -4.77
C ASP A 120 14.46 11.69 -5.96
N HIS A 121 14.98 11.71 -7.19
CA HIS A 121 14.21 11.84 -8.41
C HIS A 121 14.80 10.96 -9.50
N ARG A 122 13.94 10.60 -10.47
CA ARG A 122 14.39 9.95 -11.70
C ARG A 122 14.98 10.98 -12.64
N SER A 123 15.95 10.57 -13.44
CA SER A 123 16.53 11.42 -14.49
C SER A 123 15.48 12.06 -15.41
N SER A 124 14.41 11.33 -15.74
CA SER A 124 13.31 11.84 -16.58
C SER A 124 12.47 12.95 -15.94
N LYS A 125 12.50 13.05 -14.60
CA LYS A 125 11.79 14.04 -13.80
C LYS A 125 12.77 14.87 -12.96
N CYS A 126 14.00 15.06 -13.46
CA CYS A 126 15.01 15.83 -12.73
C CYS A 126 14.53 17.27 -12.54
N PRO A 127 14.42 17.77 -11.28
CA PRO A 127 14.07 19.17 -11.02
C PRO A 127 15.23 20.12 -11.33
N HIS A 128 16.45 19.58 -11.42
CA HIS A 128 17.66 20.33 -11.69
C HIS A 128 18.01 20.22 -13.18
N GLY A 129 17.70 21.25 -13.95
CA GLY A 129 18.34 21.48 -15.24
C GLY A 129 19.70 22.16 -15.05
N LEU A 130 20.53 22.13 -16.09
CA LEU A 130 21.79 22.87 -16.12
C LEU A 130 21.49 24.37 -16.02
N ILE A 131 22.12 25.06 -15.06
CA ILE A 131 22.00 26.51 -14.96
C ILE A 131 22.87 27.17 -16.02
N VAL A 132 22.25 27.97 -16.87
CA VAL A 132 22.91 28.69 -17.96
C VAL A 132 22.43 30.13 -18.01
N TYR A 133 23.21 30.98 -18.68
CA TYR A 133 23.00 32.41 -18.72
C TYR A 133 22.88 32.89 -20.17
N HIS A 134 21.88 33.73 -20.43
CA HIS A 134 21.72 34.37 -21.72
C HIS A 134 21.64 35.88 -21.52
N GLN A 135 22.50 36.61 -22.22
CA GLN A 135 22.47 38.07 -22.19
C GLN A 135 21.70 38.62 -23.38
N THR A 136 20.81 39.56 -23.11
CA THR A 136 19.90 40.14 -24.09
C THR A 136 19.46 41.55 -23.68
N SER A 137 18.57 42.18 -24.46
CA SER A 137 17.97 43.47 -24.11
C SER A 137 17.00 43.36 -22.94
N LYS A 138 16.65 44.49 -22.30
CA LYS A 138 15.67 44.52 -21.21
C LYS A 138 14.31 43.96 -21.65
N GLU A 139 13.85 44.36 -22.82
CA GLU A 139 12.55 44.00 -23.40
C GLU A 139 12.51 42.49 -23.72
N SER A 140 13.61 41.97 -24.26
CA SER A 140 13.73 40.54 -24.56
C SER A 140 13.77 39.71 -23.28
N ALA A 141 14.51 40.15 -22.26
CA ALA A 141 14.55 39.48 -20.96
C ALA A 141 13.16 39.46 -20.30
N GLN A 142 12.43 40.58 -20.35
CA GLN A 142 11.03 40.66 -19.88
C GLN A 142 10.10 39.73 -20.65
N SER A 143 10.24 39.66 -21.98
CA SER A 143 9.45 38.73 -22.79
C SER A 143 9.77 37.28 -22.45
N SER A 144 11.04 36.92 -22.25
CA SER A 144 11.44 35.56 -21.89
C SER A 144 10.88 35.14 -20.53
N GLU A 145 10.88 36.03 -19.55
CA GLU A 145 10.27 35.80 -18.24
C GLU A 145 8.74 35.59 -18.35
N LYS A 146 8.06 36.44 -19.14
CA LYS A 146 6.59 36.40 -19.26
C LYS A 146 6.08 35.25 -20.12
N ASN A 147 6.75 34.98 -21.23
CA ASN A 147 6.25 34.12 -22.31
C ASN A 147 7.09 32.85 -22.52
N GLY A 148 8.21 32.70 -21.80
CA GLY A 148 9.19 31.65 -22.04
C GLY A 148 10.12 31.95 -23.23
N ILE A 149 10.96 30.98 -23.57
CA ILE A 149 11.89 31.10 -24.71
C ILE A 149 11.16 30.92 -26.03
N ASP A 150 11.47 31.76 -27.01
CA ASP A 150 10.88 31.74 -28.35
C ASP A 150 11.98 31.54 -29.40
N ILE A 151 12.19 30.29 -29.82
CA ILE A 151 13.22 29.90 -30.79
C ILE A 151 13.00 30.58 -32.15
N SER A 152 11.74 30.88 -32.51
CA SER A 152 11.43 31.50 -33.81
C SER A 152 12.00 32.91 -33.96
N LYS A 153 12.24 33.58 -32.83
CA LYS A 153 12.87 34.91 -32.75
C LYS A 153 14.39 34.84 -32.63
N CYS A 154 14.96 33.65 -32.43
CA CYS A 154 16.41 33.47 -32.44
C CYS A 154 16.96 33.59 -33.87
N ARG A 155 18.22 33.98 -33.98
CA ARG A 155 18.89 34.17 -35.27
C ARG A 155 18.97 32.86 -36.04
N ALA A 156 18.62 32.90 -37.33
CA ALA A 156 18.63 31.72 -38.20
C ALA A 156 20.04 31.14 -38.43
N ASN A 157 21.05 32.01 -38.57
CA ASN A 157 22.44 31.61 -38.85
C ASN A 157 23.32 31.56 -37.59
N GLY A 158 22.79 31.00 -36.49
CA GLY A 158 23.58 30.71 -35.31
C GLY A 158 24.66 29.65 -35.57
N TYR A 159 25.64 29.53 -34.68
CA TYR A 159 26.80 28.62 -34.82
C TYR A 159 26.41 27.15 -35.05
N ALA A 160 25.26 26.74 -34.53
CA ALA A 160 24.57 25.48 -34.75
C ALA A 160 23.13 25.74 -35.21
N GLY A 161 22.94 26.57 -36.24
CA GLY A 161 21.63 26.92 -36.80
C GLY A 161 20.74 27.76 -35.87
N GLN A 162 19.43 27.76 -36.17
CA GLN A 162 18.43 28.51 -35.40
C GLN A 162 18.10 27.81 -34.08
N GLY A 163 18.70 28.27 -32.99
CA GLY A 163 18.48 27.76 -31.64
C GLY A 163 18.64 28.85 -30.58
N PHE A 164 18.33 28.54 -29.34
CA PHE A 164 18.59 29.42 -28.20
C PHE A 164 19.95 29.08 -27.60
N TYR A 165 20.84 30.06 -27.57
CA TYR A 165 22.23 29.94 -27.14
C TYR A 165 22.38 30.51 -25.73
N ALA A 166 22.97 29.73 -24.83
CA ALA A 166 23.28 30.17 -23.48
C ALA A 166 24.70 29.81 -23.09
N ALA A 167 25.27 30.56 -22.16
CA ALA A 167 26.61 30.40 -21.66
C ALA A 167 26.63 29.74 -20.27
N LYS A 168 27.80 29.21 -19.89
CA LYS A 168 28.01 28.57 -18.59
C LYS A 168 28.06 29.57 -17.43
N SER A 169 28.54 30.78 -17.69
CA SER A 169 28.60 31.87 -16.69
C SER A 169 28.13 33.19 -17.30
N VAL A 170 27.89 34.18 -16.44
CA VAL A 170 27.51 35.54 -16.85
C VAL A 170 28.64 36.22 -17.61
N GLU A 171 29.90 36.00 -17.23
CA GLU A 171 31.07 36.61 -17.88
C GLU A 171 31.25 36.08 -19.30
N ASP A 172 30.93 34.80 -19.53
CA ASP A 172 30.98 34.22 -20.86
C ASP A 172 29.97 34.86 -21.82
N THR A 173 28.88 35.47 -21.32
CA THR A 173 27.90 36.13 -22.20
C THR A 173 28.44 37.41 -22.82
N ASP A 174 29.35 38.12 -22.15
CA ASP A 174 29.81 39.45 -22.58
C ASP A 174 30.50 39.43 -23.95
N ARG A 175 31.15 38.31 -24.29
CA ARG A 175 31.83 38.11 -25.58
C ARG A 175 30.94 37.46 -26.65
N LYS A 176 29.70 37.10 -26.30
CA LYS A 176 28.78 36.28 -27.11
C LYS A 176 27.45 36.98 -27.42
N ALA A 177 27.11 38.03 -26.68
CA ALA A 177 25.86 38.76 -26.83
C ALA A 177 25.83 39.62 -28.10
N CYS A 178 25.29 39.07 -29.19
CA CYS A 178 25.27 39.76 -30.49
C CYS A 178 23.99 40.55 -30.78
N ALA A 179 22.89 40.30 -30.06
CA ALA A 179 21.53 40.77 -30.41
C ALA A 179 20.88 41.72 -29.39
N GLY A 180 21.59 42.04 -28.30
CA GLY A 180 21.13 42.89 -27.22
C GLY A 180 21.99 42.65 -25.98
N THR A 181 22.33 43.70 -25.26
CA THR A 181 23.19 43.63 -24.08
C THR A 181 22.54 44.34 -22.90
N GLY A 182 23.09 44.11 -21.71
CA GLY A 182 22.71 44.84 -20.49
C GLY A 182 21.76 44.11 -19.54
N TRP A 183 21.11 43.01 -19.95
CA TRP A 183 20.30 42.16 -19.07
C TRP A 183 20.68 40.69 -19.19
N ILE A 184 20.67 39.99 -18.06
CA ILE A 184 20.89 38.56 -17.96
C ILE A 184 19.56 37.86 -17.69
N VAL A 185 19.34 36.76 -18.39
CA VAL A 185 18.32 35.76 -18.11
C VAL A 185 19.03 34.51 -17.61
N GLU A 186 18.73 34.10 -16.38
CA GLU A 186 19.23 32.86 -15.78
C GLU A 186 18.20 31.77 -16.02
N LEU A 187 18.62 30.63 -16.57
CA LEU A 187 17.74 29.54 -16.96
C LEU A 187 18.19 28.21 -16.38
N SER A 188 17.22 27.37 -16.04
CA SER A 188 17.40 25.92 -15.88
C SER A 188 17.11 25.24 -17.21
N VAL A 189 18.08 24.51 -17.76
CA VAL A 189 17.97 23.88 -19.08
C VAL A 189 18.14 22.36 -19.02
N ARG A 190 17.20 21.63 -19.61
CA ARG A 190 17.22 20.17 -19.76
C ARG A 190 17.89 19.78 -21.08
N MET A 191 19.18 19.49 -21.01
CA MET A 191 19.99 19.20 -22.20
C MET A 191 19.63 17.86 -22.86
N GLY A 192 19.24 16.83 -22.10
CA GLY A 192 18.97 15.51 -22.67
C GLY A 192 20.23 14.89 -23.33
N ARG A 193 20.07 14.25 -24.49
CA ARG A 193 21.21 13.74 -25.27
C ARG A 193 21.90 14.89 -25.99
N ILE A 194 23.18 15.08 -25.70
CA ILE A 194 23.96 16.20 -26.21
C ILE A 194 24.77 15.77 -27.42
N MET A 195 24.71 16.57 -28.48
CA MET A 195 25.67 16.52 -29.58
C MET A 195 26.78 17.55 -29.32
N GLU A 196 28.05 17.16 -29.46
CA GLU A 196 29.17 18.09 -29.32
C GLU A 196 29.62 18.61 -30.69
N LEU A 197 29.79 19.93 -30.82
CA LEU A 197 30.37 20.59 -31.98
C LEU A 197 31.68 21.30 -31.61
N LYS A 198 32.73 21.08 -32.39
CA LYS A 198 34.04 21.74 -32.22
C LYS A 198 34.19 23.05 -33.03
N GLY A 199 33.27 23.31 -33.95
CA GLY A 199 33.28 24.48 -34.84
C GLY A 199 31.88 24.83 -35.34
N ALA A 200 31.76 25.93 -36.07
CA ALA A 200 30.49 26.39 -36.61
C ALA A 200 29.99 25.44 -37.69
N ASP A 201 28.75 25.01 -37.56
CA ASP A 201 28.01 24.33 -38.61
C ASP A 201 26.55 24.78 -38.55
N HIS A 202 26.28 25.82 -39.35
CA HIS A 202 24.99 26.48 -39.44
C HIS A 202 23.88 25.56 -39.97
N GLN A 203 24.23 24.39 -40.51
CA GLN A 203 23.25 23.47 -41.08
C GLN A 203 22.49 22.68 -40.01
N TRP A 204 22.96 22.63 -38.76
CA TRP A 204 22.31 21.90 -37.66
C TRP A 204 21.05 22.61 -37.16
N THR A 205 19.93 22.37 -37.83
CA THR A 205 18.61 22.76 -37.32
C THR A 205 18.16 21.80 -36.22
N GLY A 206 17.20 22.24 -35.39
CA GLY A 206 16.61 21.39 -34.36
C GLY A 206 16.00 20.08 -34.87
N GLU A 207 15.53 20.07 -36.13
CA GLU A 207 15.05 18.86 -36.79
C GLU A 207 16.18 17.87 -37.07
N LYS A 208 17.31 18.35 -37.61
CA LYS A 208 18.48 17.50 -37.89
C LYS A 208 19.13 16.97 -36.62
N VAL A 209 19.25 17.80 -35.58
CA VAL A 209 19.76 17.37 -34.26
C VAL A 209 18.90 16.24 -33.70
N ARG A 210 17.57 16.37 -33.81
CA ARG A 210 16.63 15.34 -33.37
C ARG A 210 16.68 14.07 -34.23
N ALA A 211 16.78 14.22 -35.54
CA ALA A 211 16.91 13.11 -36.47
C ALA A 211 18.21 12.31 -36.23
N ALA A 212 19.28 12.99 -35.82
CA ALA A 212 20.54 12.36 -35.40
C ALA A 212 20.48 11.71 -34.00
N GLY A 213 19.33 11.77 -33.30
CA GLY A 213 19.15 11.17 -31.99
C GLY A 213 19.62 12.03 -30.82
N TYR A 214 19.79 13.33 -31.02
CA TYR A 214 20.17 14.28 -29.98
C TYR A 214 19.03 15.25 -29.66
N ASP A 215 19.15 15.92 -28.54
CA ASP A 215 18.15 16.83 -27.99
C ASP A 215 18.65 18.28 -27.93
N SER A 216 19.97 18.45 -27.83
CA SER A 216 20.66 19.73 -27.67
C SER A 216 22.08 19.64 -28.21
N VAL A 217 22.73 20.80 -28.31
CA VAL A 217 24.12 20.91 -28.74
C VAL A 217 24.95 21.58 -27.66
N ILE A 218 26.18 21.11 -27.46
CA ILE A 218 27.23 21.86 -26.79
C ILE A 218 28.30 22.22 -27.81
N ILE A 219 28.70 23.49 -27.83
CA ILE A 219 29.82 23.98 -28.63
C ILE A 219 31.03 24.11 -27.73
N THR A 220 32.12 23.39 -28.01
CA THR A 220 33.35 23.35 -27.21
C THR A 220 34.54 24.05 -27.89
N GLY A 221 34.27 24.85 -28.91
CA GLY A 221 35.29 25.58 -29.69
C GLY A 221 36.03 26.69 -28.93
N THR A 222 36.91 27.39 -29.65
CA THR A 222 37.84 28.41 -29.09
C THR A 222 37.16 29.59 -28.40
N ASN A 223 35.88 29.84 -28.66
CA ASN A 223 35.11 30.95 -28.08
C ASN A 223 34.47 30.61 -26.72
N GLY A 224 34.79 29.45 -26.15
CA GLY A 224 34.28 28.98 -24.86
C GLY A 224 32.92 28.28 -24.99
N MET A 225 32.54 27.54 -23.95
CA MET A 225 31.40 26.63 -23.96
C MET A 225 30.06 27.34 -24.19
N GLU A 226 29.26 26.86 -25.14
CA GLU A 226 27.87 27.30 -25.36
C GLU A 226 26.92 26.12 -25.37
N PHE A 227 25.72 26.35 -24.88
CA PHE A 227 24.63 25.39 -24.84
C PHE A 227 23.54 25.86 -25.80
N VAL A 228 23.12 24.99 -26.71
CA VAL A 228 22.09 25.29 -27.70
C VAL A 228 20.92 24.34 -27.52
N ILE A 229 19.74 24.91 -27.37
CA ILE A 229 18.47 24.16 -27.37
C ILE A 229 17.57 24.59 -28.52
N TYR A 230 16.78 23.63 -29.00
CA TYR A 230 15.86 23.82 -30.13
C TYR A 230 14.40 23.59 -29.75
N ASP A 231 14.14 23.13 -28.53
CA ASP A 231 12.79 23.00 -27.97
C ASP A 231 12.68 23.96 -26.77
N PRO A 232 11.83 25.00 -26.85
CA PRO A 232 11.71 25.97 -25.77
C PRO A 232 11.21 25.35 -24.46
N LYS A 233 10.51 24.20 -24.50
CA LYS A 233 10.05 23.49 -23.30
C LYS A 233 11.21 22.91 -22.48
N ARG A 234 12.43 22.92 -23.00
CA ARG A 234 13.64 22.48 -22.29
C ARG A 234 14.26 23.56 -21.42
N ALA A 235 13.86 24.82 -21.57
CA ALA A 235 14.31 25.91 -20.73
C ALA A 235 13.20 26.38 -19.78
N THR A 236 13.59 26.69 -18.55
CA THR A 236 12.76 27.41 -17.59
C THR A 236 13.52 28.64 -17.15
N VAL A 237 12.95 29.82 -17.37
CA VAL A 237 13.52 31.08 -16.89
C VAL A 237 13.36 31.11 -15.37
N LEU A 238 14.47 31.30 -14.65
CA LEU A 238 14.48 31.36 -13.19
C LEU A 238 14.35 32.81 -12.71
N LYS A 239 15.10 33.72 -13.32
CA LYS A 239 15.07 35.16 -13.02
C LYS A 239 15.76 35.96 -14.12
N ARG A 240 15.55 37.28 -14.12
CA ARG A 240 16.30 38.25 -14.93
C ARG A 240 16.84 39.40 -14.07
N TYR A 241 17.98 39.94 -14.46
CA TYR A 241 18.61 41.08 -13.77
C TYR A 241 19.53 41.88 -14.70
N PRO A 242 19.81 43.16 -14.41
CA PRO A 242 20.81 43.94 -15.14
C PRO A 242 22.21 43.31 -15.06
N ARG A 243 22.96 43.25 -16.17
CA ARG A 243 24.34 42.74 -16.22
C ARG A 243 25.30 43.57 -15.36
N HIS A 244 25.08 44.87 -15.33
CA HIS A 244 25.77 45.81 -14.45
C HIS A 244 24.72 46.50 -13.57
N PRO A 245 25.00 46.70 -12.27
CA PRO A 245 24.15 47.51 -11.42
C PRO A 245 23.94 48.88 -12.07
N GLN A 246 22.71 49.36 -12.10
CA GLN A 246 22.43 50.74 -12.46
C GLN A 246 22.92 51.59 -11.29
N ASN A 247 23.97 52.40 -11.51
CA ASN A 247 24.30 53.51 -10.62
C ASN A 247 23.22 54.59 -10.74
#